data_AF-A0A9E4NP07-F1
#
_entry.id   AF-A0A9E4NP07-F1
#
_cell.length_a   1.000
_cell.length_b   1.000
_cell.length_c   1.000
_cell.angle_alpha   90.00
_cell.angle_beta   90.00
_cell.angle_gamma   90.00
#
_symmetry.space_group_name_H-M   'P 1'
#
loop_
_entity.id
_entity.type
_entity.pdbx_description
1 polymer ?
#
loop_
_entity_poly.entity_id
_entity_poly.type
_entity_poly.pdbx_seq_one_letter_code
_entity_poly.pdbx_strand_id
1 'polypeptide(L)'
;MLMHVLDVLMYAYLAGVLVVALRLIWHMVFKLDRYDWHYNKSYIWTIFILDVLLWPILLVKKPENLVDPSESFKQEIMGVVIDKPGQMRELDRLRKNPPPCGPIIRYRQGDSGYEEVYGEFLFSAEVLEARLVKRQQKDPAQTDDVEEAVLNWLRQRDNTLTDPTDVPDAWWKFQHVADDLVRKDNAVVGSRCMKCGKEVSFNELVRKDDRERPGWNFNRLACPENHNLLSVEVMHLLVRKSS
;
A
#
# COMPACT_ATOMS: atom_id res chain seq x y z
N MET A 1 28.74 47.09 -21.35
CA MET A 1 28.50 45.81 -22.07
C MET A 1 28.16 44.67 -21.11
N LEU A 2 29.00 44.35 -20.13
CA LEU A 2 28.74 43.28 -19.14
C LEU A 2 27.41 43.44 -18.38
N MET A 3 27.09 44.67 -17.97
CA MET A 3 25.86 44.99 -17.22
C MET A 3 24.58 44.69 -18.03
N HIS A 4 24.52 45.10 -19.29
CA HIS A 4 23.39 44.80 -20.17
C HIS A 4 23.18 43.30 -20.42
N VAL A 5 24.26 42.51 -20.44
CA VAL A 5 24.17 41.06 -20.60
C VAL A 5 23.57 40.41 -19.35
N LEU A 6 23.96 40.87 -18.16
CA LEU A 6 23.39 40.39 -16.89
C LEU A 6 21.90 40.73 -16.77
N ASP A 7 21.50 41.92 -17.18
CA ASP A 7 20.08 42.34 -17.17
C ASP A 7 19.24 41.44 -18.07
N VAL A 8 19.69 41.20 -19.31
CA VAL A 8 18.97 40.34 -20.27
C VAL A 8 18.85 38.90 -19.76
N LEU A 9 19.91 38.34 -19.17
CA LEU A 9 19.88 36.99 -18.59
C LEU A 9 18.92 36.92 -17.40
N MET A 10 18.90 37.95 -16.55
CA MET A 10 17.97 38.03 -15.43
C MET A 10 16.51 38.10 -15.90
N TYR A 11 16.20 38.92 -16.91
CA TYR A 11 14.84 39.00 -17.47
C TYR A 11 14.40 37.67 -18.09
N ALA A 12 15.28 37.01 -18.85
CA ALA A 12 15.00 35.70 -19.42
C ALA A 12 14.74 34.66 -18.32
N TYR A 13 15.53 34.70 -17.25
CA TYR A 13 15.33 33.83 -16.09
C TYR A 13 13.99 34.05 -15.41
N LEU A 14 13.63 35.31 -15.13
CA LEU A 14 12.35 35.66 -14.49
C LEU A 14 11.14 35.29 -15.36
N ALA A 15 11.23 35.47 -16.68
CA ALA A 15 10.17 35.06 -17.60
C ALA A 15 9.99 33.54 -17.59
N GLY A 16 11.07 32.76 -17.59
CA GLY A 16 11.03 31.30 -17.47
C GLY A 16 10.40 30.83 -16.16
N VAL A 17 10.83 31.43 -15.03
CA VAL A 17 10.24 31.21 -13.70
C VAL A 17 8.72 31.42 -13.72
N LEU A 18 8.25 32.52 -14.31
CA LEU A 18 6.82 32.84 -14.38
C LEU A 18 6.04 31.76 -15.17
N VAL A 19 6.54 31.37 -16.33
CA VAL A 19 5.88 30.36 -17.19
C VAL A 19 5.81 29.01 -16.50
N VAL A 20 6.91 28.57 -15.90
CA VAL A 20 6.99 27.29 -15.17
C VAL A 20 6.09 27.32 -13.94
N ALA A 21 6.13 28.38 -13.15
CA ALA A 21 5.28 28.53 -11.99
C ALA A 21 3.79 28.49 -12.36
N LEU A 22 3.36 29.21 -13.40
CA LEU A 22 1.98 29.19 -13.88
C LEU A 22 1.55 27.79 -14.32
N ARG A 23 2.42 27.08 -15.06
CA ARG A 23 2.15 25.71 -15.52
C ARG A 23 2.00 24.73 -14.35
N LEU A 24 2.90 24.80 -13.37
CA LEU A 24 2.85 23.93 -12.19
C LEU A 24 1.65 24.25 -11.31
N ILE A 25 1.34 25.53 -11.06
CA ILE A 25 0.14 25.94 -10.32
C ILE A 25 -1.12 25.41 -11.02
N TRP A 26 -1.22 25.56 -12.35
CA TRP A 26 -2.33 25.00 -13.11
C TRP A 26 -2.46 23.49 -12.87
N HIS A 27 -1.36 22.75 -12.93
CA HIS A 27 -1.39 21.32 -12.66
C HIS A 27 -1.82 21.01 -11.21
N MET A 28 -1.23 21.71 -10.23
CA MET A 28 -1.54 21.53 -8.81
C MET A 28 -3.02 21.79 -8.48
N VAL A 29 -3.66 22.75 -9.14
CA VAL A 29 -5.07 23.10 -8.90
C VAL A 29 -6.02 22.15 -9.62
N PHE A 30 -5.71 21.73 -10.85
CA PHE A 30 -6.66 21.00 -11.69
C PHE A 30 -6.41 19.48 -11.79
N LYS A 31 -5.23 19.00 -11.40
CA LYS A 31 -4.87 17.57 -11.50
C LYS A 31 -4.68 16.88 -10.16
N LEU A 32 -4.23 17.60 -9.13
CA LEU A 32 -4.10 17.03 -7.79
C LEU A 32 -5.45 17.01 -7.08
N ASP A 33 -5.78 15.88 -6.47
CA ASP A 33 -7.02 15.71 -5.73
C ASP A 33 -6.83 15.93 -4.22
N ARG A 34 -7.91 15.74 -3.46
CA ARG A 34 -7.90 15.89 -2.00
C ARG A 34 -6.90 14.95 -1.31
N TYR A 35 -6.66 13.75 -1.84
CA TYR A 35 -5.74 12.78 -1.25
C TYR A 35 -4.30 13.24 -1.43
N ASP A 36 -3.95 13.72 -2.62
CA ASP A 36 -2.62 14.25 -2.92
C ASP A 36 -2.28 15.41 -1.98
N TRP A 37 -3.21 16.35 -1.82
CA TRP A 37 -3.07 17.47 -0.90
C TRP A 37 -3.05 17.10 0.57
N HIS A 38 -3.70 16.01 0.97
CA HIS A 38 -3.73 15.59 2.36
C HIS A 38 -2.45 14.86 2.78
N TYR A 39 -1.96 13.94 1.94
CA TYR A 39 -0.80 13.09 2.29
C TYR A 39 0.54 13.65 1.81
N ASN A 40 0.57 14.37 0.68
CA ASN A 40 1.82 14.79 0.04
C ASN A 40 2.02 16.32 0.04
N LYS A 41 1.26 17.09 0.83
CA LYS A 41 1.29 18.57 0.83
C LYS A 41 2.70 19.17 0.85
N SER A 42 3.53 18.73 1.79
CA SER A 42 4.90 19.26 1.96
C SER A 42 5.78 18.90 0.77
N TYR A 43 5.62 17.69 0.23
CA TYR A 43 6.38 17.21 -0.92
C TYR A 43 6.00 17.99 -2.19
N ILE A 44 4.70 18.16 -2.45
CA ILE A 44 4.17 18.95 -3.57
C ILE A 44 4.75 20.37 -3.54
N TRP A 45 4.74 21.05 -2.40
CA TRP A 45 5.31 22.40 -2.29
C TRP A 45 6.84 22.43 -2.46
N THR A 46 7.54 21.42 -1.96
CA THR A 46 9.00 21.32 -2.10
C THR A 46 9.37 21.15 -3.57
N ILE A 47 8.72 20.23 -4.28
CA ILE A 47 8.91 20.01 -5.72
C ILE A 47 8.55 21.26 -6.50
N PHE A 48 7.43 21.91 -6.19
CA PHE A 48 7.06 23.17 -6.82
C PHE A 48 8.16 24.24 -6.71
N ILE A 49 8.69 24.47 -5.51
CA ILE A 49 9.75 25.47 -5.29
C ILE A 49 11.03 25.08 -6.04
N LEU A 50 11.44 23.81 -5.96
CA LEU A 50 12.65 23.33 -6.63
C LEU A 50 12.53 23.41 -8.15
N ASP A 51 11.41 22.98 -8.72
CA ASP A 51 11.20 22.99 -10.17
C ASP A 51 11.12 24.42 -10.73
N VAL A 52 10.53 25.35 -9.97
CA VAL A 52 10.50 26.77 -10.33
C VAL A 52 11.89 27.40 -10.27
N LEU A 53 12.70 27.11 -9.25
CA LEU A 53 14.04 27.68 -9.11
C LEU A 53 15.07 27.04 -10.05
N LEU A 54 14.92 25.74 -10.33
CA LEU A 54 15.89 24.94 -11.09
C LEU A 54 15.40 24.63 -12.51
N TRP A 55 14.41 25.37 -13.02
CA TRP A 55 13.86 25.18 -14.35
C TRP A 55 14.90 25.12 -15.49
N PRO A 56 16.02 25.89 -15.49
CA PRO A 56 17.00 25.80 -16.57
C PRO A 56 17.71 24.44 -16.56
N ILE A 57 17.91 23.85 -15.38
CA ILE A 57 18.50 22.51 -15.23
C ILE A 57 17.52 21.45 -15.71
N LEU A 58 16.24 21.60 -15.38
CA LEU A 58 15.18 20.68 -15.82
C LEU A 58 15.01 20.68 -17.34
N LEU A 59 15.13 21.83 -17.99
CA LEU A 59 15.10 21.89 -19.46
C LEU A 59 16.18 21.03 -20.12
N VAL A 60 17.36 20.96 -19.52
CA VAL A 60 18.48 20.18 -20.07
C VAL A 60 18.37 18.70 -19.71
N LYS A 61 17.93 18.37 -18.49
CA LYS A 61 17.94 17.00 -17.97
C LYS A 61 16.64 16.22 -18.15
N LYS A 62 15.49 16.88 -18.00
CA LYS A 62 14.15 16.28 -17.99
C LYS A 62 13.12 17.27 -18.55
N PRO A 63 13.17 17.59 -19.86
CA PRO A 63 12.25 18.55 -20.46
C PRO A 63 10.78 18.09 -20.39
N GLU A 64 10.55 16.77 -20.36
CA GLU A 64 9.22 16.16 -20.25
C GLU A 64 8.50 16.58 -18.97
N ASN A 65 9.21 16.67 -17.84
CA ASN A 65 8.65 17.06 -16.54
C ASN A 65 8.12 18.51 -16.52
N LEU A 66 8.60 19.37 -17.41
CA LEU A 66 8.10 20.75 -17.55
C LEU A 66 6.80 20.80 -18.35
N VAL A 67 6.58 19.83 -19.24
CA VAL A 67 5.35 19.71 -20.05
C VAL A 67 4.29 18.95 -19.26
N ASP A 68 4.63 17.79 -18.70
CA ASP A 68 3.79 17.01 -17.81
C ASP A 68 4.49 16.75 -16.47
N PRO A 69 4.17 17.52 -15.42
CA PRO A 69 4.79 17.38 -14.11
C PRO A 69 4.18 16.24 -13.27
N SER A 70 3.30 15.42 -13.83
CA SER A 70 2.61 14.34 -13.12
C SER A 70 3.57 13.38 -12.41
N GLU A 71 4.69 13.03 -13.06
CA GLU A 71 5.73 12.18 -12.48
C GLU A 71 6.55 12.89 -11.39
N SER A 72 6.74 14.22 -11.47
CA SER A 72 7.48 14.98 -10.46
C SER A 72 6.79 15.01 -9.10
N PHE A 73 5.45 14.87 -9.07
CA PHE A 73 4.67 14.88 -7.83
C PHE A 73 4.53 13.50 -7.19
N LYS A 74 5.01 12.43 -7.84
CA LYS A 74 5.05 11.09 -7.25
C LYS A 74 6.23 11.01 -6.30
N GLN A 75 5.95 10.68 -5.04
CA GLN A 75 7.00 10.55 -4.04
C GLN A 75 7.80 9.27 -4.31
N GLU A 76 9.07 9.44 -4.68
CA GLU A 76 10.01 8.34 -4.87
C GLU A 76 11.10 8.39 -3.80
N ILE A 77 11.30 7.28 -3.08
CA ILE A 77 12.37 7.13 -2.09
C ILE A 77 13.22 5.93 -2.51
N MET A 78 14.50 6.16 -2.80
CA MET A 78 15.47 5.11 -3.16
C MET A 78 15.01 4.18 -4.31
N GLY A 79 14.33 4.71 -5.33
CA GLY A 79 13.84 3.91 -6.46
C GLY A 79 12.45 3.30 -6.26
N VAL A 80 11.82 3.51 -5.10
CA VAL A 80 10.49 2.99 -4.76
C VAL A 80 9.48 4.14 -4.78
N VAL A 81 8.46 4.02 -5.64
CA VAL A 81 7.35 4.98 -5.71
C VAL A 81 6.35 4.70 -4.57
N ILE A 82 6.20 5.66 -3.67
CA ILE A 82 5.27 5.60 -2.54
C ILE A 82 3.99 6.33 -2.95
N ASP A 83 3.02 5.59 -3.47
CA ASP A 83 1.70 6.12 -3.83
C ASP A 83 0.68 5.97 -2.69
N LYS A 84 0.96 6.63 -1.56
CA LYS A 84 0.02 6.67 -0.43
C LYS A 84 -1.33 7.31 -0.81
N PRO A 85 -1.39 8.41 -1.60
CA PRO A 85 -2.66 8.97 -2.06
C PRO A 85 -3.49 7.96 -2.86
N GLY A 86 -2.88 7.25 -3.81
CA GLY A 86 -3.54 6.22 -4.61
C GLY A 86 -4.08 5.07 -3.78
N GLN A 87 -3.29 4.57 -2.82
CA GLN A 87 -3.75 3.54 -1.88
C GLN A 87 -4.97 3.99 -1.07
N MET A 88 -4.96 5.22 -0.57
CA MET A 88 -6.07 5.77 0.24
C MET A 88 -7.32 6.06 -0.59
N ARG A 89 -7.14 6.48 -1.85
CA ARG A 89 -8.23 6.66 -2.82
C ARG A 89 -8.91 5.32 -3.13
N GLU A 90 -8.12 4.28 -3.32
CA GLU A 90 -8.63 2.93 -3.57
C GLU A 90 -9.36 2.36 -2.35
N LEU A 91 -8.82 2.56 -1.14
CA LEU A 91 -9.49 2.19 0.10
C LEU A 91 -10.86 2.86 0.26
N ASP A 92 -10.96 4.17 0.00
CA ASP A 92 -12.24 4.89 0.04
C ASP A 92 -13.22 4.39 -1.04
N ARG A 93 -12.72 4.09 -2.25
CA ARG A 93 -13.51 3.50 -3.33
C ARG A 93 -14.12 2.16 -2.88
N LEU A 94 -13.31 1.28 -2.32
CA LEU A 94 -13.74 -0.04 -1.83
C LEU A 94 -14.68 0.06 -0.63
N ARG A 95 -14.51 1.08 0.23
CA ARG A 95 -15.43 1.32 1.35
C ARG A 95 -16.83 1.71 0.86
N LYS A 96 -16.90 2.48 -0.23
CA LYS A 96 -18.17 2.95 -0.81
C LYS A 96 -18.82 1.90 -1.72
N ASN A 97 -18.01 1.24 -2.54
CA ASN A 97 -18.44 0.27 -3.54
C ASN A 97 -17.53 -0.96 -3.48
N PRO A 98 -17.70 -1.82 -2.47
CA PRO A 98 -16.91 -3.05 -2.39
C PRO A 98 -17.32 -4.00 -3.53
N PRO A 99 -16.42 -4.90 -3.99
CA PRO A 99 -16.79 -5.96 -4.91
C PRO A 99 -17.81 -6.91 -4.28
N PRO A 100 -18.54 -7.72 -5.06
CA PRO A 100 -19.44 -8.73 -4.49
C PRO A 100 -18.66 -9.70 -3.59
N CYS A 101 -19.25 -10.14 -2.47
CA CYS A 101 -18.65 -11.10 -1.55
C CYS A 101 -19.32 -12.46 -1.71
N GLY A 102 -18.56 -13.51 -2.05
CA GLY A 102 -19.03 -14.89 -2.04
C GLY A 102 -18.90 -15.58 -0.68
N PRO A 103 -19.34 -16.85 -0.58
CA PRO A 103 -19.22 -17.66 0.64
C PRO A 103 -17.80 -18.09 0.98
N ILE A 104 -16.94 -18.20 -0.04
CA ILE A 104 -15.52 -18.50 0.12
C ILE A 104 -14.71 -17.30 -0.35
N ILE A 105 -13.76 -16.89 0.47
CA ILE A 105 -12.88 -15.77 0.21
C ILE A 105 -11.48 -16.30 -0.05
N ARG A 106 -10.88 -15.85 -1.15
CA ARG A 106 -9.50 -16.14 -1.50
C ARG A 106 -8.63 -14.95 -1.13
N TYR A 107 -7.63 -15.21 -0.32
CA TYR A 107 -6.61 -14.24 0.02
C TYR A 107 -5.27 -14.67 -0.56
N ARG A 108 -4.62 -13.74 -1.26
CA ARG A 108 -3.22 -13.83 -1.67
C ARG A 108 -2.56 -12.56 -1.14
N GLN A 109 -1.45 -12.74 -0.43
CA GLN A 109 -0.72 -11.58 0.04
C GLN A 109 -0.04 -10.89 -1.15
N GLY A 110 -0.30 -9.60 -1.31
CA GLY A 110 0.37 -8.76 -2.31
C GLY A 110 1.86 -8.58 -2.01
N ASP A 111 2.54 -7.85 -2.87
CA ASP A 111 3.97 -7.57 -2.68
C ASP A 111 4.18 -6.74 -1.40
N SER A 112 4.91 -7.30 -0.44
CA SER A 112 5.26 -6.63 0.82
C SER A 112 6.56 -5.82 0.71
N GLY A 113 7.30 -5.93 -0.40
CA GLY A 113 8.60 -5.30 -0.60
C GLY A 113 9.75 -5.90 0.22
N TYR A 114 9.46 -6.80 1.17
CA TYR A 114 10.46 -7.45 2.03
C TYR A 114 10.78 -8.87 1.56
N GLU A 115 9.75 -9.67 1.30
CA GLU A 115 9.90 -11.08 0.95
C GLU A 115 8.82 -11.51 -0.05
N GLU A 116 9.22 -12.37 -0.99
CA GLU A 116 8.28 -13.04 -1.89
C GLU A 116 7.44 -14.07 -1.12
N VAL A 117 6.13 -13.99 -1.29
CA VAL A 117 5.14 -14.87 -0.68
C VAL A 117 4.33 -15.56 -1.78
N TYR A 118 4.07 -16.85 -1.59
CA TYR A 118 3.42 -17.70 -2.59
C TYR A 118 2.18 -18.41 -2.03
N GLY A 119 1.60 -17.90 -0.94
CA GLY A 119 0.44 -18.50 -0.30
C GLY A 119 -0.87 -18.03 -0.92
N GLU A 120 -1.74 -18.99 -1.15
CA GLU A 120 -3.16 -18.75 -1.37
C GLU A 120 -3.94 -19.39 -0.22
N PHE A 121 -4.79 -18.61 0.42
CA PHE A 121 -5.62 -19.06 1.53
C PHE A 121 -7.09 -18.88 1.19
N LEU A 122 -7.89 -19.94 1.40
CA LEU A 122 -9.33 -19.93 1.26
C LEU A 122 -9.96 -19.90 2.65
N PHE A 123 -10.82 -18.91 2.88
CA PHE A 123 -11.52 -18.72 4.14
C PHE A 123 -13.03 -18.81 3.94
N SER A 124 -13.75 -19.33 4.93
CA SER A 124 -15.20 -19.18 4.98
C SER A 124 -15.55 -17.75 5.39
N ALA A 125 -16.34 -17.07 4.56
CA ALA A 125 -16.79 -15.70 4.82
C ALA A 125 -17.60 -15.61 6.13
N GLU A 126 -18.41 -16.63 6.43
CA GLU A 126 -19.21 -16.71 7.65
C GLU A 126 -18.34 -16.81 8.91
N VAL A 127 -17.32 -17.68 8.88
CA VAL A 127 -16.40 -17.85 10.02
C VAL A 127 -15.59 -16.57 10.26
N LEU A 128 -15.12 -15.95 9.17
CA LEU A 128 -14.39 -14.69 9.23
C LEU A 128 -15.27 -13.55 9.78
N GLU A 129 -16.52 -13.44 9.34
CA GLU A 129 -17.49 -12.46 9.84
C GLU A 129 -17.70 -12.61 11.35
N ALA A 130 -18.04 -13.82 11.81
CA ALA A 130 -18.26 -14.10 13.23
C ALA A 130 -17.03 -13.74 14.08
N ARG A 131 -15.83 -13.96 13.53
CA ARG A 131 -14.58 -13.64 14.20
C ARG A 131 -14.34 -12.14 14.33
N LEU A 132 -14.54 -11.40 13.24
CA LEU A 132 -14.38 -9.94 13.24
C LEU A 132 -15.40 -9.28 14.18
N VAL A 133 -16.66 -9.74 14.19
CA VAL A 133 -17.67 -9.29 15.16
C VAL A 133 -17.22 -9.53 16.60
N LYS A 134 -16.72 -10.73 16.90
CA LYS A 134 -16.22 -11.06 18.24
C LYS A 134 -15.01 -10.22 18.65
N ARG A 135 -14.10 -9.90 17.71
CA ARG A 135 -12.96 -9.02 17.95
C ARG A 135 -13.43 -7.59 18.25
N GLN A 136 -14.33 -7.05 17.42
CA GLN A 136 -14.90 -5.71 17.60
C GLN A 136 -15.62 -5.55 18.94
N GLN A 137 -16.34 -6.58 19.40
CA GLN A 137 -16.99 -6.58 20.72
C GLN A 137 -16.00 -6.62 21.88
N LYS A 138 -14.87 -7.32 21.72
CA LYS A 138 -13.86 -7.47 22.76
C LYS A 138 -13.01 -6.20 22.92
N ASP A 139 -12.66 -5.56 21.81
CA ASP A 139 -11.86 -4.35 21.80
C ASP A 139 -12.30 -3.39 20.68
N PRO A 140 -13.32 -2.55 20.95
CA PRO A 140 -13.81 -1.60 19.96
C PRO A 140 -12.78 -0.50 19.64
N ALA A 141 -11.83 -0.22 20.54
CA ALA A 141 -10.82 0.81 20.34
C ALA A 141 -9.69 0.38 19.38
N GLN A 142 -9.47 -0.94 19.24
CA GLN A 142 -8.50 -1.51 18.29
C GLN A 142 -9.10 -1.85 16.92
N THR A 143 -10.41 -1.67 16.72
CA THR A 143 -11.02 -1.93 15.41
C THR A 143 -10.63 -0.80 14.46
N ASP A 144 -9.80 -1.13 13.48
CA ASP A 144 -9.37 -0.18 12.46
C ASP A 144 -10.40 -0.04 11.32
N ASP A 145 -10.36 1.08 10.61
CA ASP A 145 -11.25 1.40 9.48
C ASP A 145 -11.29 0.29 8.42
N VAL A 146 -10.17 -0.39 8.19
CA VAL A 146 -10.08 -1.48 7.21
C VAL A 146 -10.82 -2.73 7.69
N GLU A 147 -10.71 -3.09 8.98
CA GLU A 147 -11.45 -4.24 9.53
C GLU A 147 -12.96 -4.00 9.49
N GLU A 148 -13.40 -2.77 9.75
CA GLU A 148 -14.81 -2.38 9.64
C GLU A 148 -15.30 -2.48 8.19
N ALA A 149 -14.49 -2.01 7.22
CA ALA A 149 -14.82 -2.11 5.80
C ALA A 149 -14.95 -3.57 5.34
N VAL A 150 -14.00 -4.43 5.76
CA VAL A 150 -14.05 -5.87 5.51
C VAL A 150 -15.31 -6.48 6.14
N LEU A 151 -15.63 -6.14 7.38
CA LEU A 151 -16.84 -6.65 8.04
C LEU A 151 -18.12 -6.25 7.30
N ASN A 152 -18.21 -5.01 6.83
CA ASN A 152 -19.36 -4.54 6.06
C ASN A 152 -19.46 -5.24 4.69
N TRP A 153 -18.32 -5.55 4.07
CA TRP A 153 -18.27 -6.35 2.84
C TRP A 153 -18.77 -7.78 3.06
N LEU A 154 -18.33 -8.44 4.14
CA LEU A 154 -18.77 -9.80 4.50
C LEU A 154 -20.27 -9.89 4.75
N ARG A 155 -20.87 -8.86 5.33
CA ARG A 155 -22.32 -8.78 5.57
C ARG A 155 -23.15 -8.70 4.29
N GLN A 156 -22.54 -8.26 3.19
CA GLN A 156 -23.16 -8.20 1.86
C GLN A 156 -22.96 -9.51 1.07
N ARG A 157 -22.64 -10.61 1.77
CA ARG A 157 -22.40 -11.92 1.17
C ARG A 157 -23.58 -12.37 0.32
N ASP A 158 -23.26 -12.75 -0.92
CA ASP A 158 -24.15 -13.41 -1.86
C ASP A 158 -23.78 -14.89 -1.95
N ASN A 159 -24.66 -15.74 -1.40
CA ASN A 159 -24.46 -17.20 -1.40
C ASN A 159 -24.73 -17.84 -2.77
N THR A 160 -25.19 -17.08 -3.77
CA THR A 160 -25.36 -17.59 -5.15
C THR A 160 -24.03 -17.69 -5.90
N LEU A 161 -22.98 -17.01 -5.41
CA LEU A 161 -21.63 -17.07 -5.97
C LEU A 161 -20.96 -18.40 -5.63
N THR A 162 -20.56 -19.14 -6.66
CA THR A 162 -19.87 -20.43 -6.51
C THR A 162 -18.36 -20.29 -6.46
N ASP A 163 -17.82 -19.29 -7.16
CA ASP A 163 -16.38 -19.09 -7.26
C ASP A 163 -15.85 -18.34 -6.02
N PRO A 164 -14.65 -18.69 -5.52
CA PRO A 164 -14.02 -17.94 -4.44
C PRO A 164 -13.81 -16.48 -4.84
N THR A 165 -14.18 -15.58 -3.95
CA THR A 165 -14.03 -14.14 -4.14
C THR A 165 -12.68 -13.67 -3.64
N ASP A 166 -11.92 -12.98 -4.47
CA ASP A 166 -10.62 -12.46 -4.08
C ASP A 166 -10.76 -11.25 -3.14
N VAL A 167 -9.94 -11.23 -2.08
CA VAL A 167 -9.77 -10.04 -1.23
C VAL A 167 -9.08 -8.96 -2.06
N PRO A 168 -9.62 -7.73 -2.14
CA PRO A 168 -8.94 -6.61 -2.78
C PRO A 168 -7.56 -6.33 -2.19
N ASP A 169 -6.54 -6.20 -3.04
CA ASP A 169 -5.14 -5.94 -2.64
C ASP A 169 -4.99 -4.67 -1.80
N ALA A 170 -5.85 -3.67 -2.03
CA ALA A 170 -5.82 -2.42 -1.28
C ALA A 170 -6.19 -2.59 0.20
N TRP A 171 -6.85 -3.69 0.61
CA TRP A 171 -7.00 -4.05 2.01
C TRP A 171 -5.73 -4.72 2.55
N TRP A 172 -4.61 -4.02 2.43
CA TRP A 172 -3.28 -4.52 2.79
C TRP A 172 -3.19 -5.03 4.25
N LYS A 173 -3.96 -4.44 5.17
CA LYS A 173 -4.03 -4.90 6.58
C LYS A 173 -4.72 -6.26 6.76
N PHE A 174 -5.40 -6.78 5.73
CA PHE A 174 -6.02 -8.10 5.77
C PHE A 174 -4.99 -9.20 6.07
N GLN A 175 -3.71 -8.98 5.77
CA GLN A 175 -2.63 -9.90 6.15
C GLN A 175 -2.63 -10.24 7.66
N HIS A 176 -2.94 -9.27 8.53
CA HIS A 176 -3.03 -9.50 9.98
C HIS A 176 -4.27 -10.31 10.37
N VAL A 177 -5.38 -10.10 9.65
CA VAL A 177 -6.61 -10.91 9.82
C VAL A 177 -6.36 -12.35 9.38
N ALA A 178 -5.71 -12.54 8.22
CA ALA A 178 -5.33 -13.84 7.69
C ALA A 178 -4.37 -14.58 8.63
N ASP A 179 -3.30 -13.93 9.11
CA ASP A 179 -2.35 -14.51 10.06
C ASP A 179 -3.03 -14.99 11.33
N ASP A 180 -3.91 -14.17 11.90
CA ASP A 180 -4.67 -14.52 13.10
C ASP A 180 -5.61 -15.70 12.86
N LEU A 181 -6.34 -15.72 11.74
CA LEU A 181 -7.26 -16.81 11.41
C LEU A 181 -6.55 -18.13 11.18
N VAL A 182 -5.46 -18.11 10.41
CA VAL A 182 -4.68 -19.31 10.14
C VAL A 182 -4.13 -19.83 11.47
N ARG A 183 -3.52 -18.98 12.30
CA ARG A 183 -2.82 -19.45 13.51
C ARG A 183 -3.71 -19.91 14.65
N LYS A 184 -4.89 -19.30 14.83
CA LYS A 184 -5.71 -19.47 16.03
C LYS A 184 -6.88 -20.43 15.83
N ASP A 185 -7.55 -20.35 14.69
CA ASP A 185 -8.93 -20.85 14.59
C ASP A 185 -9.10 -21.98 13.56
N ASN A 186 -8.02 -22.38 12.85
CA ASN A 186 -8.06 -23.35 11.75
C ASN A 186 -9.21 -23.03 10.76
N ALA A 187 -9.53 -21.74 10.61
CA ALA A 187 -10.65 -21.24 9.81
C ALA A 187 -10.35 -21.27 8.29
N VAL A 188 -9.19 -21.83 7.93
CA VAL A 188 -8.74 -22.02 6.57
C VAL A 188 -9.45 -23.24 6.01
N VAL A 189 -10.31 -23.00 5.01
CA VAL A 189 -11.01 -24.05 4.25
C VAL A 189 -10.01 -24.80 3.37
N GLY A 190 -9.00 -24.11 2.86
CA GLY A 190 -7.90 -24.70 2.11
C GLY A 190 -6.74 -23.72 2.01
N SER A 191 -5.51 -24.24 1.95
CA SER A 191 -4.34 -23.41 1.62
C SER A 191 -3.52 -24.08 0.52
N ARG A 192 -2.89 -23.26 -0.32
CA ARG A 192 -2.12 -23.73 -1.46
C ARG A 192 -0.81 -22.95 -1.56
N CYS A 193 0.28 -23.68 -1.80
CA CYS A 193 1.54 -23.08 -2.18
C CYS A 193 1.57 -22.93 -3.70
N MET A 194 1.53 -21.69 -4.18
CA MET A 194 1.54 -21.37 -5.61
C MET A 194 2.87 -21.72 -6.28
N LYS A 195 3.97 -21.73 -5.53
CA LYS A 195 5.30 -22.13 -6.03
C LYS A 195 5.44 -23.64 -6.21
N CYS A 196 4.92 -24.43 -5.26
CA CYS A 196 4.90 -25.89 -5.38
C CYS A 196 3.74 -26.41 -6.25
N GLY A 197 2.70 -25.61 -6.41
CA GLY A 197 1.42 -26.01 -7.00
C GLY A 197 0.57 -26.94 -6.11
N LYS A 198 1.03 -27.25 -4.89
CA LYS A 198 0.42 -28.23 -3.97
C LYS A 198 -0.49 -27.56 -2.94
N GLU A 199 -1.58 -28.22 -2.61
CA GLU A 199 -2.36 -27.91 -1.41
C GLU A 199 -1.52 -28.23 -0.16
N VAL A 200 -1.65 -27.39 0.86
CA VAL A 200 -0.96 -27.52 2.13
C VAL A 200 -2.04 -27.57 3.21
N SER A 201 -2.09 -28.67 3.95
CA SER A 201 -3.01 -28.76 5.08
C SER A 201 -2.51 -27.89 6.23
N PHE A 202 -3.42 -27.48 7.12
CA PHE A 202 -3.07 -26.67 8.29
C PHE A 202 -1.94 -27.28 9.15
N ASN A 203 -1.95 -28.60 9.30
CA ASN A 203 -0.96 -29.33 10.11
C ASN A 203 0.43 -29.39 9.45
N GLU A 204 0.52 -29.13 8.14
CA GLU A 204 1.77 -29.12 7.38
C GLU A 204 2.39 -27.71 7.31
N LEU A 205 1.70 -26.68 7.81
CA LEU A 205 2.21 -25.31 7.85
C LEU A 205 3.35 -25.19 8.87
N VAL A 206 4.50 -24.72 8.40
CA VAL A 206 5.69 -24.50 9.22
C VAL A 206 5.75 -23.05 9.65
N ARG A 207 5.79 -22.79 10.97
CA ARG A 207 5.93 -21.44 11.53
C ARG A 207 7.40 -21.04 11.60
N LYS A 208 7.75 -19.88 11.06
CA LYS A 208 9.13 -19.34 10.97
C LYS A 208 9.22 -17.90 11.46
N ASP A 209 8.59 -17.66 12.60
CA ASP A 209 8.48 -16.32 13.17
C ASP A 209 9.85 -15.82 13.65
N ASP A 210 10.18 -14.57 13.32
CA ASP A 210 11.26 -13.88 14.00
C ASP A 210 10.86 -13.61 15.45
N ARG A 211 11.81 -13.77 16.36
CA ARG A 211 11.63 -13.39 17.76
C ARG A 211 12.82 -12.57 18.21
N GLU A 212 12.51 -11.38 18.73
CA GLU A 212 13.45 -10.53 19.48
C GLU A 212 14.71 -10.13 18.68
N ARG A 213 14.63 -10.10 17.35
CA ARG A 213 15.75 -9.67 16.51
C ARG A 213 15.78 -8.15 16.42
N PRO A 214 16.97 -7.51 16.48
CA PRO A 214 17.08 -6.11 16.13
C PRO A 214 16.53 -5.85 14.72
N GLY A 215 15.71 -4.81 14.57
CA GLY A 215 15.05 -4.47 13.30
C GLY A 215 13.62 -5.01 13.19
N TRP A 216 13.15 -5.21 11.97
CA TRP A 216 11.79 -5.70 11.68
C TRP A 216 11.68 -7.19 12.01
N ASN A 217 10.66 -7.55 12.78
CA ASN A 217 10.32 -8.93 13.10
C ASN A 217 9.02 -9.30 12.39
N PHE A 218 9.00 -10.49 11.79
CA PHE A 218 7.88 -10.99 10.99
C PHE A 218 7.37 -12.32 11.51
N ASN A 219 6.05 -12.47 11.51
CA ASN A 219 5.37 -13.76 11.58
C ASN A 219 5.42 -14.41 10.20
N ARG A 220 5.98 -15.62 10.09
CA ARG A 220 6.04 -16.32 8.81
C ARG A 220 5.38 -17.69 8.88
N LEU A 221 4.62 -17.99 7.83
CA LEU A 221 4.10 -19.33 7.56
C LEU A 221 4.73 -19.83 6.26
N ALA A 222 5.24 -21.05 6.27
CA ALA A 222 5.87 -21.69 5.12
C ALA A 222 5.23 -23.05 4.83
N CYS A 223 5.32 -23.50 3.59
CA CYS A 223 4.99 -24.88 3.23
C CYS A 223 6.12 -25.87 3.64
N PRO A 224 5.89 -27.19 3.56
CA PRO A 224 6.92 -28.21 3.86
C PRO A 224 8.20 -28.07 3.03
N GLU A 225 8.09 -27.57 1.80
CA GLU A 225 9.22 -27.29 0.90
C GLU A 225 9.91 -25.95 1.19
N ASN A 226 9.60 -25.33 2.32
CA ASN A 226 10.22 -24.08 2.79
C ASN A 226 9.95 -22.83 1.93
N HIS A 227 8.87 -22.80 1.15
CA HIS A 227 8.40 -21.55 0.51
C HIS A 227 7.49 -20.77 1.45
N ASN A 228 7.76 -19.47 1.59
CA ASN A 228 6.92 -18.55 2.36
C ASN A 228 5.52 -18.46 1.74
N LEU A 229 4.51 -18.70 2.56
CA LEU A 229 3.10 -18.60 2.18
C LEU A 229 2.48 -17.29 2.70
N LEU A 230 2.89 -16.86 3.89
CA LEU A 230 2.43 -15.62 4.51
C LEU A 230 3.59 -15.02 5.30
N SER A 231 3.78 -13.71 5.22
CA SER A 231 4.77 -12.97 6.00
C SER A 231 4.16 -11.67 6.52
N VAL A 232 3.98 -11.56 7.83
CA VAL A 232 3.30 -10.41 8.45
C VAL A 232 4.23 -9.70 9.40
N GLU A 233 4.40 -8.41 9.19
CA GLU A 233 5.17 -7.54 10.09
C GLU A 233 4.49 -7.44 11.45
N VAL A 234 5.25 -7.65 12.52
CA VAL A 234 4.72 -7.63 13.90
C VAL A 234 5.27 -6.48 14.71
N MET A 235 6.59 -6.25 14.66
CA MET A 235 7.24 -5.21 15.44
C MET A 235 8.60 -4.80 14.87
N HIS A 236 8.95 -3.52 15.06
CA HIS A 236 10.32 -3.02 14.87
C HIS A 236 11.01 -2.84 16.21
N LEU A 237 12.07 -3.61 16.46
CA LEU A 237 12.87 -3.49 17.67
C LEU A 237 14.09 -2.61 17.41
N LEU A 238 14.02 -1.37 17.90
CA LEU A 238 15.17 -0.46 17.94
C LEU A 238 16.08 -0.85 19.11
N VAL A 239 17.15 -1.60 18.85
CA VAL A 239 18.15 -1.90 19.86
C VAL A 239 19.15 -0.75 19.92
N ARG A 240 19.24 -0.07 21.07
CA ARG A 240 20.27 0.94 21.32
C ARG A 240 21.62 0.24 21.33
N LYS A 241 22.50 0.59 20.37
CA LYS A 241 23.86 0.08 20.32
C LYS A 241 24.58 0.49 21.62
N SER A 242 24.89 -0.47 22.49
CA SER A 242 25.77 -0.22 23.64
C SER A 242 27.17 0.03 23.08
N SER A 243 27.55 1.31 23.04
CA SER A 243 28.93 1.76 22.82
C SER A 243 29.79 1.46 24.04
#